data_AF-A0A915HFJ2-F1
#
_entry.id   AF-A0A915HFJ2-F1
#
_cell.length_a   1.000
_cell.length_b   1.000
_cell.length_c   1.000
_cell.angle_alpha   90.00
_cell.angle_beta   90.00
_cell.angle_gamma   90.00
#
_symmetry.space_group_name_H-M   'P 1'
#
loop_
_entity.id
_entity.type
_entity.pdbx_description
1 polymer ?
#
loop_
_entity_poly.entity_id
_entity_poly.type
_entity_poly.pdbx_seq_one_letter_code
_entity_poly.pdbx_strand_id
1 'polypeptide(L)' 'MHIRRRVKRYKCCQEPYIDVQFVLDIERRSTFNGFCIISPYILLSLASLMSFLVNLLKLEMEVAGSSN' A
#
# COMPACT_ATOMS: atom_id res chain seq x y z
N MET A 1 20.32 11.31 -3.63
CA MET A 1 20.49 12.34 -4.67
C MET A 1 21.99 12.52 -4.92
N HIS A 2 22.45 12.17 -6.11
CA HIS A 2 23.87 12.26 -6.47
C HIS A 2 24.05 13.17 -7.68
N ILE A 3 25.00 14.10 -7.58
CA ILE A 3 25.31 15.08 -8.63
C ILE A 3 26.57 14.62 -9.36
N ARG A 4 26.47 14.38 -10.66
CA ARG A 4 27.62 13.99 -11.49
C ARG A 4 27.81 15.00 -12.61
N ARG A 5 29.02 15.57 -12.69
CA ARG A 5 29.45 16.42 -13.81
C ARG A 5 29.88 15.52 -14.96
N ARG A 6 29.33 15.76 -16.14
CA ARG A 6 29.69 15.06 -17.39
C ARG A 6 30.16 16.08 -18.40
N VAL A 7 31.08 15.65 -19.26
CA VAL A 7 31.54 16.41 -20.43
C VAL A 7 31.22 15.56 -21.65
N LYS A 8 30.31 16.01 -22.49
CA LYS A 8 29.85 15.26 -23.67
C LYS A 8 30.22 16.01 -24.95
N ARG A 9 30.80 15.29 -25.90
CA ARG A 9 31.01 15.77 -27.28
C ARG A 9 29.89 15.22 -28.14
N TYR A 10 29.11 16.10 -28.75
CA TYR A 10 28.02 15.70 -29.64
C TYR A 10 28.54 15.51 -31.05
N LYS A 11 27.89 14.67 -31.86
CA LYS A 11 28.32 14.43 -33.25
C LYS A 11 28.20 15.67 -34.14
N CYS A 12 27.42 16.67 -33.72
CA CYS A 12 27.18 17.90 -34.46
C CYS A 12 28.35 18.89 -34.38
N CYS A 13 29.13 18.90 -33.30
CA CYS A 13 30.20 19.87 -33.08
C CYS A 13 31.37 19.26 -32.27
N GLN A 14 32.61 19.66 -32.57
CA GLN A 14 33.80 19.09 -31.90
C GLN A 14 34.05 19.67 -30.49
N GLU A 15 33.31 20.70 -30.11
CA GLU A 15 33.48 21.39 -28.83
C GLU A 15 32.87 20.56 -27.68
N PRO A 16 33.54 20.50 -26.50
CA PRO A 16 33.05 19.80 -25.34
C PRO A 16 31.95 20.60 -24.63
N TYR A 17 30.76 20.02 -24.48
CA TYR A 17 29.66 20.60 -23.70
C TYR A 17 29.66 20.02 -22.28
N ILE A 18 29.55 20.89 -21.28
CA ILE A 18 29.49 20.52 -19.87
C ILE A 18 28.03 20.41 -19.42
N ASP A 19 27.63 19.23 -18.93
CA ASP A 19 26.29 18.98 -18.39
C ASP A 19 26.34 18.45 -16.95
N VAL A 20 25.28 18.77 -16.20
CA VAL A 20 25.09 18.29 -14.82
C VAL A 20 23.93 17.31 -14.82
N GLN A 21 24.20 16.05 -14.50
CA GLN A 21 23.17 15.03 -14.37
C GLN A 21 22.76 14.89 -12.90
N PHE A 22 21.48 15.11 -12.64
CA PHE A 22 20.86 14.89 -11.35
C PHE A 22 20.24 13.49 -11.32
N VAL A 23 20.80 12.60 -10.50
CA VAL A 23 20.23 11.27 -10.30
C VAL A 23 19.33 11.30 -9.07
N LEU A 24 18.04 11.13 -9.33
CA LEU A 24 16.99 11.05 -8.31
C LEU A 24 16.67 9.58 -8.04
N ASP A 25 17.24 9.06 -6.95
CA ASP A 25 16.89 7.74 -6.43
C ASP A 25 15.56 7.86 -5.68
N ILE A 26 14.45 7.52 -6.35
CA ILE A 26 13.11 7.55 -5.76
C ILE A 26 12.77 6.15 -5.25
N GLU A 27 12.86 5.94 -3.94
CA GLU A 27 12.34 4.74 -3.30
C GLU A 27 10.83 4.92 -3.07
N ARG A 28 10.01 3.97 -3.54
CA ARG A 28 8.57 3.99 -3.24
C ARG A 28 8.38 3.74 -1.74
N ARG A 29 8.12 4.79 -0.96
CA ARG A 29 7.69 4.67 0.44
C ARG A 29 6.28 4.07 0.48
N SER A 30 6.20 2.74 0.44
CA SER A 30 4.96 1.94 0.45
C SER A 30 4.34 1.82 1.85
N THR A 31 4.59 2.77 2.76
CA THR A 31 3.98 2.75 4.10
C THR A 31 2.46 2.91 4.04
N PHE A 32 1.93 3.45 2.95
CA PHE A 32 0.49 3.68 2.76
C PHE A 32 -0.24 2.54 2.04
N ASN A 33 0.46 1.71 1.25
CA ASN A 33 -0.18 0.62 0.50
C ASN A 33 -0.61 -0.54 1.41
N GLY A 34 0.14 -0.77 2.50
CA GLY A 34 -0.27 -1.73 3.52
C GLY A 34 -1.45 -1.20 4.33
N PHE A 35 -1.30 -0.03 4.96
CA PHE A 35 -2.28 0.45 5.93
C PHE A 35 -3.67 0.74 5.33
N CYS A 36 -3.73 1.35 4.14
CA CYS A 36 -5.01 1.69 3.51
C CYS A 36 -5.74 0.51 2.86
N ILE A 37 -5.03 -0.59 2.55
CA ILE A 37 -5.65 -1.82 2.01
C ILE A 37 -5.95 -2.81 3.14
N ILE A 38 -5.10 -2.89 4.16
CA ILE A 38 -5.27 -3.80 5.29
C ILE A 38 -6.37 -3.31 6.25
N SER A 39 -6.48 -2.00 6.49
CA SER A 39 -7.51 -1.41 7.36
C SER A 39 -8.95 -1.79 6.97
N PRO A 40 -9.41 -1.63 5.71
CA PRO A 40 -10.76 -2.03 5.35
C PRO A 40 -10.97 -3.54 5.50
N TYR A 41 -9.97 -4.37 5.17
CA TYR A 41 -10.10 -5.82 5.27
C TYR A 41 -10.25 -6.32 6.72
N ILE A 42 -9.52 -5.71 7.66
CA ILE A 42 -9.66 -6.03 9.09
C ILE A 42 -11.05 -5.63 9.59
N LEU A 43 -11.54 -4.45 9.21
CA LEU A 43 -12.88 -4.00 9.62
C LEU A 43 -13.98 -4.90 9.06
N LEU A 44 -13.89 -5.31 7.79
CA LEU A 44 -14.84 -6.21 7.16
C LEU A 44 -14.84 -7.60 7.81
N SER A 45 -13.66 -8.18 8.07
CA SER A 45 -13.56 -9.50 8.71
C SER A 45 -14.10 -9.48 10.13
N LEU A 46 -13.81 -8.44 10.92
CA LEU A 46 -14.39 -8.25 12.25
C LEU A 46 -15.92 -8.09 12.19
N ALA A 47 -16.44 -7.28 11.28
CA ALA A 47 -17.88 -7.10 11.12
C ALA A 47 -18.60 -8.39 10.69
N SER A 48 -17.98 -9.19 9.82
CA SER A 48 -18.48 -10.50 9.39
C SER A 48 -18.47 -11.51 10.53
N LEU A 49 -17.38 -11.59 11.31
CA LEU A 49 -17.29 -12.43 12.50
C LEU A 49 -18.30 -12.01 13.56
N MET A 50 -18.47 -10.72 13.83
CA MET A 50 -19.48 -10.22 14.77
C MET A 50 -20.90 -10.55 14.31
N SER A 51 -21.18 -10.40 13.01
CA SER A 51 -22.46 -10.78 12.44
C SER A 51 -22.71 -12.28 12.59
N PHE A 52 -21.72 -13.11 12.31
CA PHE A 52 -21.81 -14.55 12.50
C PHE A 52 -22.02 -14.93 13.98
N LEU A 53 -21.26 -14.34 14.90
CA LEU A 53 -21.38 -14.59 16.35
C LEU A 53 -22.73 -14.14 16.91
N VAL A 54 -23.24 -12.97 16.48
CA VAL A 54 -24.57 -12.49 16.89
C VAL A 54 -25.67 -13.42 16.36
N ASN A 55 -25.55 -13.91 15.13
CA ASN A 55 -26.49 -14.90 14.59
C ASN A 55 -26.35 -16.29 15.26
N LEU A 56 -25.15 -16.68 15.69
CA LEU A 56 -24.93 -17.92 16.43
C LEU A 56 -25.52 -17.86 17.85
N LEU A 57 -25.37 -16.72 18.54
CA LEU A 57 -26.05 -16.46 19.82
C LEU A 57 -27.56 -16.34 19.66
N LYS A 58 -28.03 -15.86 18.50
CA LYS A 58 -29.45 -15.86 18.14
C LYS A 58 -29.97 -17.29 18.04
N LEU A 59 -29.20 -18.22 17.47
CA LEU A 59 -29.53 -19.64 17.41
C LEU A 59 -29.48 -20.30 18.80
N GLU A 60 -28.56 -19.95 19.69
CA GLU A 60 -28.59 -20.42 21.09
C GLU A 60 -29.83 -19.93 21.84
N MET A 61 -30.27 -18.68 21.61
CA MET A 61 -31.52 -18.14 22.18
C MET A 61 -32.78 -18.72 21.52
N GLU A 62 -32.75 -19.03 20.22
CA GLU A 62 -33.86 -19.68 19.49
C GLU A 62 -33.95 -21.18 19.84
N VAL A 63 -32.82 -21.85 20.09
CA VAL A 63 -32.74 -23.25 20.57
C VAL A 63 -33.10 -23.35 22.06
N ALA A 64 -32.73 -22.38 22.89
CA ALA A 64 -33.21 -22.28 24.27
C ALA A 64 -34.70 -21.91 24.37
N GLY A 65 -35.30 -21.34 23.32
CA GLY A 65 -36.74 -21.16 23.15
C GLY A 65 -37.46 -22.38 22.55
N SER A 66 -36.75 -23.49 22.28
CA SER A 66 -37.30 -24.73 21.71
C SER A 66 -36.92 -25.98 22.51
N SER A 67 -36.77 -25.84 23.84
CA SER A 67 -36.84 -26.99 24.76
C SER A 67 -37.44 -26.56 26.09
N ASN A 68 -38.78 -26.65 26.14
CA ASN A 68 -39.73 -26.51 27.26
C ASN A 68 -40.16 -25.09 27.64
#